data_AF-A0A6D2J339-F1
#
_entry.id   AF-A0A6D2J339-F1
#
_cell.length_a   1.000
_cell.length_b   1.000
_cell.length_c   1.000
_cell.angle_alpha   90.00
_cell.angle_beta   90.00
_cell.angle_gamma   90.00
#
_symmetry.space_group_name_H-M   'P 1'
#
loop_
_entity.id
_entity.type
_entity.pdbx_description
1 polymer ?
#
loop_
_entity_poly.entity_id
_entity_poly.type
_entity_poly.pdbx_seq_one_letter_code
_entity_poly.pdbx_strand_id
1 'polypeptide(L)'
;MISKSDNNPYRRYYRCEYAVARKLANDSHIFKWVDEAHLNEIETLKTNIAKLEERIEEITTERKEYERILFEKVKVKLEKEVLETMEKAKDESSSNMKKMMLLVVFGCMVIVGVSKTVGG
;
A
#
# COMPACT_ATOMS: atom_id res chain seq x y z
N MET A 1 4.80 31.80 51.96
CA MET A 1 6.06 32.16 51.27
C MET A 1 5.72 33.22 50.24
N ILE A 2 6.20 34.45 50.40
CA ILE A 2 6.01 35.52 49.41
C ILE A 2 7.19 35.40 48.45
N SER A 3 6.94 34.85 47.26
CA SER A 3 7.90 34.79 46.17
C SER A 3 8.30 36.23 45.80
N LYS A 4 9.58 36.58 46.00
CA LYS A 4 10.13 37.84 45.51
C LYS A 4 10.40 37.69 44.02
N SER A 5 9.37 37.82 43.19
CA SER A 5 9.56 38.03 41.76
C SER A 5 9.89 39.50 41.53
N ASP A 6 11.01 39.80 40.87
CA ASP A 6 11.31 41.16 40.39
C ASP A 6 10.10 41.73 39.65
N ASN A 7 9.73 42.96 40.00
CA ASN A 7 8.52 43.61 39.53
C ASN A 7 8.70 44.03 38.06
N ASN A 8 8.60 43.07 37.14
CA ASN A 8 8.60 43.31 35.70
C ASN A 8 7.15 43.43 35.22
N PRO A 9 6.65 44.64 34.91
CA PRO A 9 5.26 44.87 34.52
C PRO A 9 4.85 44.19 33.21
N TYR A 10 5.82 43.72 32.41
CA TYR A 10 5.55 43.01 31.16
C TYR A 10 5.47 41.48 31.34
N ARG A 11 5.82 40.95 32.51
CA ARG A 11 5.90 39.51 32.74
C ARG A 11 4.52 38.95 33.09
N ARG A 12 3.94 38.18 32.17
CA ARG A 12 2.59 37.60 32.32
C ARG A 12 2.70 36.17 32.86
N TYR A 13 1.75 35.79 33.72
CA TYR A 13 1.58 34.42 34.19
C TYR A 13 0.45 33.76 33.41
N TYR A 14 0.67 32.51 32.97
CA TYR A 14 -0.42 31.69 32.46
C TYR A 14 -1.19 31.09 33.63
N ARG A 15 -2.53 31.21 33.63
CA ARG A 15 -3.40 30.49 34.55
C ARG A 15 -4.22 29.49 33.75
N CYS A 16 -4.28 28.25 34.20
CA CYS A 16 -5.12 27.24 33.59
C CYS A 16 -6.60 27.67 33.68
N GLU A 17 -7.26 27.86 32.53
CA GLU A 17 -8.67 28.29 32.46
C GLU A 17 -9.59 27.32 33.21
N TYR A 18 -9.33 26.02 33.09
CA TYR A 18 -10.08 24.97 33.77
C TYR A 18 -10.01 25.10 35.31
N ALA A 19 -8.83 25.38 35.86
CA ALA A 19 -8.65 25.51 37.29
C ALA A 19 -9.26 26.81 37.84
N VAL A 20 -9.19 27.90 37.06
CA VAL A 20 -9.89 29.15 37.37
C VAL A 20 -11.40 28.93 37.40
N ALA A 21 -11.95 28.26 36.38
CA ALA A 21 -13.38 27.94 36.29
C ALA A 21 -13.88 27.09 37.47
N ARG A 22 -13.04 26.18 37.98
CA ARG A 22 -13.37 25.27 39.09
C ARG A 22 -12.90 25.73 40.47
N LYS A 23 -12.30 26.92 40.59
CA LYS A 23 -11.77 27.49 41.85
C LYS A 23 -10.86 26.50 42.60
N LEU A 24 -10.04 25.75 41.88
CA LEU A 24 -9.15 24.76 42.49
C LEU A 24 -8.04 25.49 43.26
N ALA A 25 -7.98 25.31 44.57
CA ALA A 25 -7.03 25.99 45.46
C ALA A 25 -5.60 25.40 45.37
N ASN A 26 -5.47 24.16 44.92
CA ASN A 26 -4.22 23.39 44.86
C ASN A 26 -3.86 22.99 43.43
N ASP A 27 -4.14 23.83 42.45
CA ASP A 27 -3.68 23.54 41.10
C ASP A 27 -2.18 23.86 40.99
N SER A 28 -1.34 22.83 41.05
CA SER A 28 0.10 22.92 40.81
C SER A 28 0.43 23.22 39.34
N HIS A 29 -0.58 23.33 38.47
CA HIS A 29 -0.44 23.84 37.11
C HIS A 29 -0.48 25.38 37.07
N ILE A 30 -0.69 26.04 38.23
CA ILE A 30 -0.75 27.49 38.36
C ILE A 30 0.67 28.04 38.61
N PHE A 31 1.04 29.06 37.84
CA PHE A 31 2.29 29.85 37.96
C PHE A 31 3.50 29.28 37.23
N LYS A 32 3.35 29.06 35.92
CA LYS A 32 4.49 29.05 35.01
C LYS A 32 4.55 30.37 34.23
N TRP A 33 5.74 30.91 34.02
CA TRP A 33 5.91 32.08 33.17
C TRP A 33 5.47 31.73 31.75
N VAL A 34 4.82 32.67 31.06
CA VAL A 34 4.32 32.46 29.69
C VAL A 34 5.44 31.93 28.76
N ASP A 35 6.65 32.48 28.87
CA ASP A 35 7.79 32.03 28.06
C ASP A 35 8.17 30.58 28.36
N GLU A 36 8.19 30.18 29.63
CA GLU A 36 8.51 28.80 29.99
C GLU A 36 7.38 27.82 29.62
N ALA A 37 6.12 28.26 29.66
CA ALA A 37 4.98 27.46 29.22
C ALA A 37 5.05 27.23 27.71
N HIS A 38 5.36 28.27 26.93
CA HIS A 38 5.57 28.16 25.49
C HIS A 38 6.78 27.28 25.16
N LEU A 39 7.90 27.41 25.87
CA LEU A 39 9.07 26.54 25.65
C LEU A 39 8.75 25.06 25.88
N ASN A 40 8.00 24.75 26.94
CA ASN A 40 7.51 23.39 27.18
C ASN A 40 6.60 22.88 26.08
N GLU A 41 5.71 23.72 25.56
CA GLU A 41 4.82 23.37 24.45
C GLU A 41 5.62 23.10 23.17
N ILE A 42 6.60 23.95 22.86
CA ILE A 42 7.51 23.75 21.72
C ILE A 42 8.28 22.43 21.85
N GLU A 43 8.81 22.12 23.04
CA GLU A 43 9.53 20.86 23.29
C GLU A 43 8.62 19.63 23.17
N THR A 44 7.39 19.73 23.67
CA THR A 44 6.37 18.69 23.55
C THR A 44 5.99 18.48 22.08
N LEU A 45 5.75 19.57 21.34
CA LEU A 45 5.46 19.53 19.90
C LEU A 45 6.63 18.92 19.12
N LYS A 46 7.87 19.31 19.41
CA LYS A 46 9.06 18.73 18.79
C LYS A 46 9.13 17.22 18.99
N THR A 47 8.87 16.76 20.22
CA THR A 47 8.85 15.33 20.54
C THR A 47 7.73 14.60 19.81
N ASN A 48 6.55 15.21 19.69
CA ASN A 48 5.42 14.63 18.96
C ASN A 48 5.67 14.59 17.46
N ILE A 49 6.30 15.62 16.88
CA ILE A 49 6.71 15.65 15.47
C ILE A 49 7.68 14.51 15.19
N ALA A 50 8.73 14.34 16.00
CA ALA A 50 9.69 13.25 15.82
C ALA A 50 9.01 11.86 15.84
N LYS A 51 8.06 11.64 16.77
CA LYS A 51 7.27 10.39 16.82
C LYS A 51 6.37 10.20 15.60
N LEU A 52 5.82 11.28 15.05
CA LEU A 52 5.00 11.20 13.85
C LEU A 52 5.85 10.91 12.61
N GLU A 53 7.04 11.51 12.51
CA GLU A 53 8.01 11.24 11.45
C GLU A 53 8.42 9.76 11.45
N GLU A 54 8.74 9.20 12.62
CA GLU A 54 9.06 7.77 12.78
C GLU A 54 7.91 6.87 12.30
N ARG A 55 6.66 7.15 12.74
CA ARG A 55 5.48 6.38 12.30
C ARG A 55 5.22 6.49 10.80
N ILE A 56 5.47 7.65 10.19
CA ILE A 56 5.32 7.83 8.75
C ILE A 56 6.36 6.99 8.01
N GLU A 57 7.59 6.91 8.51
CA GLU A 57 8.64 6.08 7.93
C GLU A 57 8.31 4.58 8.03
N GLU A 58 7.81 4.12 9.17
CA GLU A 58 7.31 2.75 9.36
C GLU A 58 6.19 2.42 8.36
N ILE A 59 5.13 3.23 8.31
CA ILE A 59 3.99 3.04 7.39
C ILE A 59 4.47 3.04 5.93
N THR A 60 5.39 3.93 5.58
CA THR A 60 5.94 4.02 4.22
C THR A 60 6.70 2.74 3.85
N THR A 61 7.43 2.16 4.81
CA THR A 61 8.19 0.93 4.61
C THR A 61 7.25 -0.27 4.47
N GLU A 62 6.28 -0.43 5.37
CA GLU A 62 5.26 -1.48 5.30
C GLU A 62 4.48 -1.43 3.98
N ARG A 63 4.11 -0.21 3.55
CA ARG A 63 3.42 -0.01 2.27
C ARG A 63 4.26 -0.49 1.08
N LYS A 64 5.56 -0.17 1.05
CA LYS A 64 6.48 -0.63 -0.02
C LYS A 64 6.58 -2.15 -0.04
N GLU A 65 6.69 -2.79 1.12
CA GLU A 65 6.73 -4.25 1.21
C GLU A 65 5.43 -4.90 0.73
N TYR A 66 4.29 -4.33 1.13
CA TYR A 66 2.97 -4.77 0.68
C TYR A 66 2.80 -4.63 -0.83
N GLU A 67 3.16 -3.47 -1.40
CA GLU A 67 3.13 -3.22 -2.85
C GLU A 67 3.99 -4.25 -3.61
N ARG A 68 5.18 -4.59 -3.09
CA ARG A 68 6.05 -5.63 -3.68
C ARG A 68 5.40 -7.00 -3.65
N ILE A 69 4.82 -7.42 -2.51
CA ILE A 69 4.15 -8.72 -2.38
C ILE A 69 2.95 -8.80 -3.31
N LEU A 70 2.15 -7.73 -3.37
CA LEU A 70 0.98 -7.65 -4.24
C LEU A 70 1.40 -7.74 -5.71
N PHE A 71 2.44 -7.01 -6.11
CA PHE A 71 2.96 -7.05 -7.47
C PHE A 71 3.40 -8.45 -7.88
N GLU A 72 4.18 -9.13 -7.03
CA GLU A 72 4.64 -10.50 -7.29
C GLU A 72 3.44 -11.47 -7.42
N LYS A 73 2.46 -11.35 -6.52
CA LYS A 73 1.25 -12.19 -6.56
C LYS A 73 0.43 -11.97 -7.83
N VAL A 74 0.28 -10.73 -8.26
CA VAL A 74 -0.42 -10.39 -9.51
C VAL A 74 0.35 -10.90 -10.71
N LYS A 75 1.68 -10.76 -10.73
CA LYS A 75 2.55 -11.27 -11.79
C LYS A 75 2.43 -12.79 -11.95
N VAL A 76 2.58 -13.55 -10.85
CA VAL A 76 2.44 -15.01 -10.87
C VAL A 76 1.06 -15.45 -11.35
N LYS A 77 -0.01 -14.76 -10.92
CA LYS A 77 -1.36 -15.05 -11.38
C LYS A 77 -1.52 -14.79 -12.88
N LEU A 78 -0.98 -13.68 -13.38
CA LEU A 78 -1.01 -13.35 -14.80
C LEU A 78 -0.23 -14.35 -15.65
N GLU A 79 0.99 -14.70 -15.24
CA GLU A 79 1.82 -15.70 -15.93
C GLU A 79 1.11 -17.05 -16.03
N LYS A 80 0.44 -17.47 -14.96
CA LYS A 80 -0.37 -18.69 -14.96
C LYS A 80 -1.55 -18.60 -15.93
N GLU A 81 -2.33 -17.53 -15.90
CA GLU A 81 -3.49 -17.35 -16.80
C GLU A 81 -3.07 -17.29 -18.28
N VAL A 82 -1.94 -16.65 -18.58
CA VAL A 82 -1.35 -16.62 -19.93
C VAL A 82 -0.90 -18.01 -20.37
N LEU A 83 -0.21 -18.76 -19.50
CA LEU A 83 0.25 -20.12 -19.81
C LEU A 83 -0.94 -21.04 -20.11
N GLU A 84 -1.97 -21.03 -19.27
CA GLU A 84 -3.18 -21.84 -19.46
C GLU A 84 -3.90 -21.49 -20.77
N THR A 85 -3.94 -20.21 -21.14
CA THR A 85 -4.55 -19.75 -22.39
C THR A 85 -3.73 -20.21 -23.60
N MET A 86 -2.40 -20.15 -23.51
CA MET A 86 -1.50 -20.58 -24.57
C MET A 86 -1.56 -22.10 -24.79
N GLU A 87 -1.63 -22.89 -23.72
CA GLU A 87 -1.80 -24.34 -23.79
C GLU A 87 -3.13 -24.72 -24.44
N LYS A 88 -4.24 -24.08 -24.05
CA LYS A 88 -5.55 -24.28 -24.69
C LYS A 88 -5.51 -23.99 -26.20
N ALA A 89 -4.91 -22.87 -26.60
CA ALA A 89 -4.78 -22.51 -28.02
C ALA A 89 -3.91 -23.52 -28.80
N LYS A 90 -2.84 -24.04 -28.18
CA LYS A 90 -1.97 -25.08 -28.77
C LYS A 90 -2.73 -26.39 -28.96
N ASP A 91 -3.48 -26.82 -27.95
CA ASP A 91 -4.26 -28.06 -28.01
C ASP A 91 -5.37 -27.99 -29.06
N GLU A 92 -6.06 -26.85 -29.15
CA GLU A 92 -7.06 -26.59 -30.17
C GLU A 92 -6.45 -26.62 -31.58
N SER A 93 -5.31 -25.94 -31.79
CA SER A 93 -4.58 -25.96 -33.06
C SER A 93 -4.13 -27.38 -33.44
N SER A 94 -3.58 -28.15 -32.49
CA SER A 94 -3.16 -29.53 -32.72
C SER A 94 -4.32 -30.44 -33.11
N SER A 95 -5.45 -30.32 -32.41
CA SER A 95 -6.68 -31.05 -32.72
C SER A 95 -7.18 -30.74 -34.14
N ASN A 96 -7.20 -29.46 -34.52
CA ASN A 96 -7.60 -29.03 -35.85
C ASN A 96 -6.63 -29.52 -36.94
N MET A 97 -5.31 -29.53 -36.67
CA MET A 97 -4.32 -30.11 -37.58
C MET A 97 -4.53 -31.61 -37.81
N LYS A 98 -4.80 -32.38 -36.75
CA LYS A 98 -5.09 -33.83 -36.86
C LYS A 98 -6.33 -34.08 -37.73
N LYS A 99 -7.39 -33.29 -37.55
CA LYS A 99 -8.61 -33.36 -38.38
C LYS A 99 -8.31 -33.02 -39.85
N MET A 100 -7.55 -31.96 -40.10
CA MET A 100 -7.17 -31.57 -41.46
C MET A 100 -6.30 -32.64 -42.14
N MET A 101 -5.34 -33.22 -41.42
CA MET A 101 -4.47 -34.28 -41.95
C MET A 101 -5.28 -35.52 -42.36
N LEU A 102 -6.27 -35.92 -41.57
CA LEU A 102 -7.20 -36.99 -41.93
C LEU A 102 -7.95 -36.67 -43.24
N LEU A 103 -8.50 -35.47 -43.38
CA LEU A 103 -9.22 -35.06 -44.60
C LEU A 103 -8.32 -35.13 -45.84
N VAL A 104 -7.06 -34.70 -45.72
CA VAL A 104 -6.08 -34.78 -46.83
C VAL A 104 -5.80 -36.24 -47.21
N VAL A 105 -5.58 -37.13 -46.24
CA VAL A 105 -5.32 -38.56 -46.49
C VAL A 105 -6.50 -39.22 -47.20
N PHE A 106 -7.72 -38.97 -46.72
CA PHE A 106 -8.93 -39.49 -47.37
C PHE A 106 -9.08 -38.94 -48.79
N GLY A 107 -8.84 -37.64 -49.00
CA GLY A 107 -8.86 -37.02 -50.33
C GLY A 107 -7.87 -37.67 -51.30
N CYS A 108 -6.63 -37.92 -50.87
CA CYS A 108 -5.61 -38.58 -51.69
C CYS A 108 -6.00 -40.02 -52.05
N MET A 109 -6.56 -40.80 -51.11
CA MET A 109 -7.01 -42.18 -51.37
C MET A 109 -8.09 -42.22 -52.45
N VAL A 110 -9.06 -41.29 -52.41
CA VAL A 110 -10.12 -41.20 -53.43
C VAL A 110 -9.54 -40.91 -54.80
N ILE A 111 -8.63 -39.93 -54.91
CA ILE A 111 -7.99 -39.57 -56.18
C ILE A 111 -7.22 -40.76 -56.77
N VAL A 112 -6.37 -41.42 -55.98
CA VAL A 112 -5.59 -42.58 -56.45
C VAL A 112 -6.49 -43.74 -56.87
N GLY A 113 -7.58 -43.98 -56.13
CA GLY A 113 -8.59 -44.98 -56.48
C GLY A 113 -9.23 -44.69 -57.83
N VAL A 114 -9.69 -43.46 -58.06
CA VAL A 114 -10.30 -43.03 -59.34
C VAL A 114 -9.29 -43.08 -60.48
N SER A 115 -8.05 -42.67 -60.26
CA SER A 115 -6.99 -42.76 -61.28
C SER A 115 -6.71 -44.20 -61.70
N LYS A 116 -6.79 -45.17 -60.77
CA LYS A 116 -6.63 -46.60 -61.09
C LYS A 116 -7.80 -47.20 -61.85
N THR A 117 -9.03 -46.71 -61.67
CA THR A 117 -10.22 -47.24 -62.36
C THR A 117 -10.49 -46.60 -63.72
N VAL A 118 -9.95 -45.40 -63.97
CA VAL A 118 -10.11 -44.66 -65.25
C VAL A 118 -8.91 -44.84 -66.19
N GLY A 119 -7.72 -45.15 -65.66
CA GLY A 119 -6.48 -45.27 -66.44
C GLY A 119 -6.02 -46.71 -66.75
N GLY A 120 -6.83 -47.72 -66.47
CA GLY A 120 -6.60 -49.13 -66.84
C GLY A 120 -7.62 -49.60 -67.85
#